data_AF-A0A5A8ABZ4-F1
#
_entry.id   AF-A0A5A8ABZ4-F1
#
_cell.length_a   1.000
_cell.length_b   1.000
_cell.length_c   1.000
_cell.angle_alpha   90.00
_cell.angle_beta   90.00
_cell.angle_gamma   90.00
#
_symmetry.space_group_name_H-M   'P 1'
#
loop_
_entity.id
_entity.type
_entity.pdbx_description
1 polymer ?
#
loop_
_entity_poly.entity_id
_entity_poly.type
_entity_poly.pdbx_seq_one_letter_code
_entity_poly.pdbx_strand_id
1 'polypeptide(L)' 'MTAVHNKQTTLLATALNNIAVAFAVIGFVTPITAMGFGIANAPVLRPATAFFAAIWLCAATGLHSIGRRVLRGIRP' A
#
# COMPACT_ATOMS: atom_id res chain seq x y z
N MET A 1 -32.35 0.77 -2.83
CA MET A 1 -31.56 0.47 -1.61
C MET A 1 -30.10 0.07 -1.91
N THR A 2 -29.72 -0.22 -3.17
CA THR A 2 -28.36 -0.59 -3.59
C THR A 2 -27.37 0.58 -3.65
N ALA A 3 -27.85 1.82 -3.86
CA ALA A 3 -26.99 3.00 -4.04
C ALA A 3 -26.12 3.33 -2.80
N VAL A 4 -26.68 3.23 -1.59
CA VAL A 4 -25.94 3.50 -0.33
C VAL A 4 -24.88 2.42 -0.08
N HIS A 5 -25.23 1.16 -0.31
CA HIS A 5 -24.30 0.04 -0.18
C HIS A 5 -23.14 0.17 -1.17
N ASN A 6 -23.41 0.48 -2.44
CA ASN A 6 -22.38 0.68 -3.46
C ASN A 6 -21.44 1.85 -3.12
N LYS A 7 -21.96 2.95 -2.54
CA LYS A 7 -21.15 4.06 -2.03
C LYS A 7 -20.26 3.65 -0.87
N GLN A 8 -20.77 2.88 0.10
CA GLN A 8 -19.97 2.37 1.21
C GLN A 8 -18.86 1.42 0.74
N THR A 9 -19.16 0.50 -0.18
CA THR A 9 -18.19 -0.42 -0.78
C THR A 9 -17.07 0.35 -1.50
N THR A 10 -17.42 1.44 -2.18
CA THR A 10 -16.44 2.33 -2.83
C THR A 10 -15.55 3.03 -1.81
N LEU A 11 -16.14 3.63 -0.76
CA LEU A 11 -15.37 4.30 0.30
C LEU A 11 -14.42 3.33 1.02
N LEU A 12 -14.87 2.11 1.30
CA LEU A 12 -14.05 1.06 1.91
C LEU A 12 -12.88 0.67 1.01
N ALA A 13 -13.14 0.47 -0.29
CA ALA A 13 -12.08 0.17 -1.23
C ALA A 13 -11.05 1.31 -1.35
N THR A 14 -11.51 2.56 -1.35
CA THR A 14 -10.62 3.73 -1.34
C THR A 14 -9.78 3.78 -0.07
N ALA A 15 -10.38 3.54 1.11
CA ALA A 15 -9.64 3.50 2.37
C ALA A 15 -8.57 2.40 2.37
N LEU A 16 -8.91 1.19 1.94
CA LEU A 16 -7.95 0.08 1.80
C LEU A 16 -6.82 0.42 0.83
N ASN A 17 -7.14 1.05 -0.30
CA ASN A 17 -6.15 1.49 -1.27
C ASN A 17 -5.21 2.56 -0.69
N ASN A 18 -5.73 3.54 0.05
CA ASN A 18 -4.91 4.58 0.67
C ASN A 18 -3.96 3.98 1.72
N ILE A 19 -4.41 3.01 2.52
CA ILE A 19 -3.53 2.30 3.45
C ILE A 19 -2.47 1.51 2.69
N ALA A 20 -2.82 0.83 1.59
CA ALA A 20 -1.85 0.14 0.73
C ALA A 20 -0.75 1.09 0.23
N VAL A 21 -1.15 2.27 -0.26
CA VAL A 21 -0.23 3.30 -0.74
C VAL A 21 0.66 3.80 0.40
N ALA A 22 0.10 4.08 1.58
CA ALA A 22 0.88 4.51 2.73
C ALA A 22 1.95 3.46 3.12
N PHE A 23 1.60 2.18 3.10
CA PHE A 23 2.54 1.09 3.35
C PHE A 23 3.65 1.04 2.30
N ALA A 24 3.31 1.14 1.02
CA ALA A 24 4.31 1.18 -0.05
C ALA A 24 5.23 2.41 0.08
N VAL A 25 4.69 3.58 0.43
CA VAL A 25 5.48 4.80 0.58
C VAL A 25 6.44 4.69 1.76
N ILE A 26 5.94 4.37 2.95
CA ILE A 26 6.74 4.31 4.18
C ILE A 26 7.79 3.19 4.11
N GLY A 27 7.39 2.00 3.66
CA GLY A 27 8.23 0.81 3.69
C GLY A 27 9.18 0.65 2.51
N PHE A 28 8.93 1.33 1.38
CA PHE A 28 9.73 1.15 0.16
C PHE A 28 10.16 2.46 -0.47
N VAL A 29 9.23 3.36 -0.81
CA VAL A 29 9.58 4.58 -1.56
C VAL A 29 10.48 5.50 -0.73
N THR A 30 10.07 5.84 0.49
CA THR A 30 10.82 6.73 1.40
C THR A 30 12.27 6.27 1.63
N PRO A 31 12.55 5.01 2.02
CA PRO A 31 13.92 4.55 2.21
C PRO A 31 14.75 4.56 0.91
N ILE A 32 14.15 4.22 -0.23
CA ILE A 32 14.85 4.28 -1.54
C ILE A 32 15.19 5.71 -1.91
N THR A 33 14.26 6.63 -1.72
CA THR A 33 14.48 8.06 -1.97
C THR A 33 15.58 8.59 -1.05
N ALA A 34 15.57 8.23 0.25
CA ALA A 34 16.60 8.63 1.19
C ALA A 34 18.00 8.11 0.82
N MET A 35 18.09 6.86 0.34
CA MET A 35 19.34 6.29 -0.19
C MET A 35 19.80 7.01 -1.45
N GLY A 36 18.90 7.31 -2.38
CA GLY A 36 19.22 8.00 -3.64
C GLY A 36 19.73 9.42 -3.46
N PHE A 37 19.26 10.12 -2.42
CA PHE A 37 19.74 11.46 -2.05
C PHE A 37 20.98 11.46 -1.14
N GLY A 38 21.47 10.28 -0.72
CA GLY A 38 22.65 10.19 0.15
C GLY A 38 22.44 10.78 1.55
N ILE A 39 21.22 10.72 2.09
CA ILE A 39 20.93 11.21 3.45
C ILE A 39 21.77 10.42 4.46
N ALA A 40 22.46 11.11 5.39
CA ALA A 40 23.40 10.49 6.35
C ALA A 40 22.80 9.37 7.21
N ASN A 41 21.48 9.39 7.46
CA ASN A 41 20.74 8.38 8.21
C ASN A 41 19.94 7.43 7.32
N ALA A 42 20.24 7.37 6.02
CA ALA A 42 19.56 6.46 5.11
C ALA A 42 19.84 4.99 5.48
N PRO A 43 18.85 4.11 5.31
CA PRO A 43 19.06 2.69 5.56
C PRO A 43 20.15 2.14 4.65
N VAL A 44 21.14 1.46 5.22
CA VAL A 44 22.19 0.79 4.45
C VAL A 44 21.58 -0.41 3.73
N LEU A 45 21.92 -0.59 2.44
CA LEU A 45 21.55 -1.76 1.65
C LEU A 45 22.13 -3.04 2.29
N ARG A 46 21.33 -3.67 3.15
CA ARG A 46 21.61 -4.96 3.77
C ARG A 46 20.51 -5.96 3.39
N PRO A 47 20.79 -7.27 3.40
CA PRO A 47 19.75 -8.27 3.15
C PRO A 47 18.53 -8.10 4.06
N ALA A 48 18.75 -7.70 5.32
CA ALA A 48 17.69 -7.43 6.28
C ALA A 48 16.76 -6.26 5.86
N THR A 49 17.33 -5.15 5.37
CA THR A 49 16.52 -4.00 4.90
C THR A 49 15.78 -4.32 3.61
N ALA A 50 16.40 -5.09 2.70
CA ALA A 50 15.73 -5.57 1.49
C ALA A 50 14.56 -6.52 1.83
N PHE A 51 14.75 -7.44 2.78
CA PHE A 51 13.70 -8.34 3.24
C PHE A 51 12.55 -7.58 3.90
N PHE A 52 12.86 -6.59 4.75
CA PHE A 52 11.86 -5.72 5.37
C PHE A 52 11.05 -4.95 4.31
N ALA A 53 11.72 -4.34 3.34
CA ALA A 53 11.08 -3.62 2.25
C ALA A 53 10.18 -4.56 1.39
N ALA A 54 10.63 -5.79 1.15
CA ALA A 54 9.83 -6.80 0.44
C ALA A 54 8.56 -7.20 1.22
N ILE A 55 8.65 -7.37 2.54
CA ILE A 55 7.46 -7.63 3.38
C ILE A 55 6.46 -6.48 3.28
N TRP A 56 6.93 -5.23 3.37
CA TRP A 56 6.06 -4.05 3.27
C TRP A 56 5.42 -3.94 1.89
N LEU A 57 6.16 -4.22 0.82
CA LEU A 57 5.61 -4.30 -0.52
C LEU A 57 4.53 -5.39 -0.61
N CYS A 58 4.81 -6.62 -0.16
CA CYS A 58 3.83 -7.70 -0.15
C CYS A 58 2.55 -7.33 0.60
N ALA A 59 2.68 -6.67 1.76
CA ALA A 59 1.54 -6.18 2.53
C ALA A 59 0.74 -5.12 1.75
N ALA A 60 1.41 -4.14 1.13
CA ALA A 60 0.79 -3.13 0.29
C ALA A 60 0.05 -3.75 -0.91
N THR A 61 0.68 -4.66 -1.65
CA THR A 61 0.06 -5.34 -2.80
C THR A 61 -1.13 -6.20 -2.37
N GLY A 62 -1.04 -6.84 -1.20
CA GLY A 62 -2.14 -7.58 -0.58
C GLY A 62 -3.34 -6.67 -0.29
N LEU A 63 -3.14 -5.56 0.41
CA LEU A 63 -4.20 -4.59 0.71
C LEU A 63 -4.81 -3.98 -0.56
N HIS A 64 -3.98 -3.62 -1.54
CA HIS A 64 -4.47 -3.11 -2.83
C HIS A 64 -5.35 -4.13 -3.55
N SER A 65 -4.94 -5.40 -3.53
CA SER A 65 -5.71 -6.50 -4.14
C SER A 65 -7.05 -6.73 -3.42
N ILE A 66 -7.07 -6.62 -2.09
CA ILE A 66 -8.32 -6.70 -1.30
C ILE A 66 -9.23 -5.52 -1.68
N GLY A 67 -8.72 -4.30 -1.77
CA GLY A 67 -9.47 -3.14 -2.24
C GLY A 67 -10.09 -3.35 -3.63
N ARG A 68 -9.33 -3.91 -4.58
CA ARG A 68 -9.86 -4.28 -5.90
C ARG A 68 -10.93 -5.36 -5.83
N ARG A 69 -10.78 -6.36 -4.97
CA ARG A 69 -11.81 -7.41 -4.77
C ARG A 69 -13.09 -6.83 -4.20
N VAL A 70 -13.00 -5.89 -3.26
CA VAL A 70 -14.15 -5.16 -2.72
C VAL A 70 -14.90 -4.40 -3.82
N LEU A 71 -14.17 -3.70 -4.71
CA LEU A 71 -14.79 -3.00 -5.86
C LEU A 71 -15.48 -3.96 -6.84
N ARG A 72 -14.91 -5.14 -7.07
CA ARG A 72 -15.52 -6.18 -7.93
C ARG A 72 -16.84 -6.74 -7.37
N GLY A 73 -17.15 -6.49 -6.09
CA GLY A 73 -18.42 -6.87 -5.47
C GLY A 73 -19.57 -5.90 -5.73
N ILE A 74 -19.31 -4.74 -6.36
CA ILE A 74 -20.35 -3.76 -6.72
C ILE A 74 -21.25 -4.38 -7.78
N ARG A 75 -22.56 -4.45 -7.48
CA ARG A 75 -23.59 -4.92 -8.41
C ARG A 75 -24.24 -3.70 -9.12
N PRO A 76 -24.53 -3.81 -10.42
CA PRO A 76 -25.19 -2.74 -11.19
C PRO A 76 -26.58 -2.40 -10.64
#